data_AF-A0A3N0FGQ0-F1
#
_entry.id   AF-A0A3N0FGQ0-F1
#
_cell.length_a   1.000
_cell.length_b   1.000
_cell.length_c   1.000
_cell.angle_alpha   90.00
_cell.angle_beta   90.00
_cell.angle_gamma   90.00
#
_symmetry.space_group_name_H-M   'P 1'
#
loop_
_entity.id
_entity.type
_entity.pdbx_description
1 polymer ?
#
loop_
_entity_poly.entity_id
_entity_poly.type
_entity_poly.pdbx_seq_one_letter_code
_entity_poly.pdbx_strand_id
1 'polypeptide(L)'
;YSPDPFERNLRAARDMPNEGALFYGPVQQGNDLWNAAFFCGSCAVIRRAALDEIGGFAVETVTEDAHTAIKMQRRGWKSAFLS
;
A
#
# COMPACT_ATOMS: atom_id res chain seq x y z
N TYR A 1 14.49 -6.88 -10.91
CA TYR A 1 13.43 -7.53 -10.12
C TYR A 1 13.57 -9.04 -10.29
N SER A 2 13.37 -9.82 -9.24
CA SER A 2 13.37 -11.28 -9.35
C SER A 2 11.93 -11.76 -9.59
N PRO A 3 11.69 -12.69 -10.53
CA PRO A 3 10.35 -13.16 -10.82
C PRO A 3 9.79 -13.96 -9.63
N ASP A 4 8.51 -13.76 -9.35
CA ASP A 4 7.81 -14.54 -8.33
C ASP A 4 7.68 -16.03 -8.77
N PRO A 5 7.29 -16.94 -7.87
CA PRO A 5 7.17 -18.36 -8.20
C PRO A 5 6.21 -18.67 -9.36
N PHE A 6 5.15 -17.88 -9.57
CA PHE A 6 4.23 -18.07 -10.71
C PHE A 6 4.88 -17.61 -12.01
N GLU A 7 5.44 -16.40 -12.04
CA GLU A 7 6.18 -15.89 -13.21
C GLU A 7 7.33 -16.80 -13.63
N ARG A 8 8.04 -17.37 -12.65
CA ARG A 8 9.17 -18.26 -12.90
C ARG A 8 8.73 -19.63 -13.45
N ASN A 9 7.67 -20.21 -12.89
CA ASN A 9 7.31 -21.61 -13.13
C ASN A 9 6.27 -21.80 -14.25
N LEU A 10 5.49 -20.78 -14.60
CA LEU A 10 4.52 -20.82 -15.71
C LEU A 10 5.07 -20.14 -16.96
N ARG A 11 5.23 -20.90 -18.05
CA ARG A 11 5.70 -20.35 -19.35
C ARG A 11 4.79 -19.24 -19.89
N ALA A 12 3.49 -19.32 -19.64
CA ALA A 12 2.51 -18.31 -20.06
C ALA A 12 2.61 -16.98 -19.29
N ALA A 13 3.32 -16.95 -18.15
CA ALA A 13 3.48 -15.75 -17.32
C ALA A 13 4.70 -14.91 -17.72
N ARG A 14 5.53 -15.35 -18.69
CA ARG A 14 6.74 -14.61 -19.11
C ARG A 14 6.46 -13.31 -19.84
N ASP A 15 5.32 -13.23 -20.53
CA ASP A 15 4.87 -12.04 -21.26
C ASP A 15 3.81 -11.25 -20.48
N MET A 16 3.52 -11.64 -19.23
CA MET A 16 2.52 -11.01 -18.38
C MET A 16 3.21 -10.01 -17.44
N PRO A 17 2.62 -8.82 -17.21
CA PRO A 17 3.13 -7.90 -16.21
C PRO A 17 3.13 -8.53 -14.82
N ASN A 18 4.05 -8.06 -13.96
CA ASN A 18 4.12 -8.52 -12.58
C ASN A 18 2.81 -8.28 -11.82
N GLU A 19 2.45 -9.22 -10.95
CA GLU A 19 1.20 -9.17 -10.17
C GLU A 19 1.04 -7.83 -9.43
N GLY A 20 2.14 -7.26 -8.92
CA GLY A 20 2.12 -5.96 -8.23
C GLY A 20 1.87 -4.76 -9.15
N ALA A 21 2.08 -4.87 -10.46
CA ALA A 21 1.98 -3.75 -11.40
C ALA A 21 0.55 -3.20 -11.55
N LEU A 22 -0.47 -4.07 -11.42
CA LEU A 22 -1.87 -3.62 -11.41
C LEU A 22 -2.17 -2.81 -10.16
N PHE A 23 -1.72 -3.29 -9.00
CA PHE A 23 -2.03 -2.69 -7.71
C PHE A 23 -1.27 -1.37 -7.50
N TYR A 24 0.05 -1.37 -7.67
CA TYR A 24 0.89 -0.18 -7.51
C TYR A 24 0.84 0.79 -8.70
N GLY A 25 0.21 0.41 -9.81
CA GLY A 25 -0.05 1.30 -10.93
C GLY A 25 -1.44 1.93 -10.84
N PRO A 26 -2.39 1.50 -11.70
CA PRO A 26 -3.68 2.16 -11.85
C PRO A 26 -4.54 2.14 -10.59
N VAL A 27 -4.45 1.11 -9.75
CA VAL A 27 -5.32 0.99 -8.57
C VAL A 27 -4.93 2.00 -7.48
N GLN A 28 -3.65 2.08 -7.10
CA GLN A 28 -3.22 3.05 -6.08
C GLN A 28 -3.38 4.50 -6.57
N GLN A 29 -3.11 4.77 -7.85
CA GLN A 29 -3.41 6.08 -8.46
C GLN A 29 -4.92 6.39 -8.43
N GLY A 30 -5.78 5.41 -8.69
CA GLY A 30 -7.23 5.56 -8.59
C GLY A 30 -7.71 5.82 -7.16
N ASN A 31 -7.13 5.14 -6.17
CA ASN A 31 -7.43 5.36 -4.76
C ASN A 31 -6.98 6.75 -4.27
N ASP A 32 -5.88 7.26 -4.81
CA ASP A 32 -5.36 8.58 -4.49
C ASP A 32 -6.37 9.70 -4.78
N LEU A 33 -7.08 9.60 -5.91
CA LEU A 33 -8.14 10.53 -6.30
C LEU A 33 -9.20 10.73 -5.20
N TRP A 34 -9.45 9.68 -4.41
CA TRP A 34 -10.45 9.66 -3.35
C TRP A 34 -9.87 9.81 -1.94
N ASN A 35 -8.59 10.18 -1.81
CA ASN A 35 -7.86 10.21 -0.54
C ASN A 35 -7.92 8.85 0.20
N ALA A 36 -7.84 7.77 -0.58
CA ALA A 36 -7.95 6.39 -0.12
C ALA A 36 -6.66 5.58 -0.36
N ALA A 37 -5.58 6.21 -0.83
CA ALA A 37 -4.28 5.58 -0.91
C ALA A 37 -3.83 5.11 0.49
N PHE A 38 -3.39 3.87 0.62
CA PHE A 38 -3.04 3.30 1.93
C PHE A 38 -1.63 2.71 1.94
N PHE A 39 -1.07 2.64 3.14
CA PHE A 39 0.28 2.14 3.39
C PHE A 39 0.32 0.61 3.20
N CYS A 40 1.29 0.13 2.41
CA CYS A 40 1.47 -1.29 2.08
C CYS A 40 2.78 -1.86 2.66
N GLY A 41 3.13 -1.46 3.89
CA GLY A 41 4.19 -2.10 4.68
C GLY A 41 5.61 -1.64 4.37
N SER A 42 5.89 -1.15 3.16
CA SER A 42 7.19 -0.59 2.78
C SER A 42 7.05 0.55 1.75
N CYS A 43 8.14 1.29 1.53
CA CYS A 43 8.21 2.41 0.56
C CYS A 43 7.18 3.55 0.79
N ALA A 44 6.89 3.88 2.04
CA ALA A 44 6.05 5.02 2.39
C ALA A 44 6.75 5.97 3.36
N VAL A 45 6.39 7.25 3.28
CA VAL A 45 6.79 8.28 4.24
C VAL A 45 5.57 8.66 5.07
N ILE A 46 5.68 8.51 6.38
CA ILE A 46 4.58 8.77 7.30
C ILE A 46 4.93 9.93 8.23
N ARG A 47 4.00 10.86 8.39
CA ARG A 47 4.16 11.98 9.35
C ARG A 47 4.10 11.43 10.77
N ARG A 48 5.17 11.67 11.54
CA ARG A 48 5.27 11.20 12.94
C ARG A 48 4.12 11.69 13.83
N ALA A 49 3.74 12.96 13.74
CA ALA A 49 2.63 13.51 14.50
C ALA A 49 1.30 12.76 14.27
N ALA A 50 1.04 12.35 13.03
CA ALA A 50 -0.17 11.61 12.69
C ALA A 50 -0.17 10.19 13.28
N LEU A 51 1.00 9.55 13.37
CA LEU A 51 1.17 8.27 14.06
C LEU A 51 0.97 8.42 15.58
N ASP A 52 1.57 9.44 16.19
CA ASP A 52 1.44 9.66 17.62
C ASP A 52 -0.03 9.93 18.02
N GLU A 53 -0.80 10.66 17.19
CA GLU A 53 -2.23 10.92 17.40
C GLU A 53 -3.12 9.67 17.38
N ILE A 54 -2.74 8.62 16.64
CA ILE A 54 -3.49 7.35 16.61
C ILE A 54 -2.96 6.32 17.62
N GLY A 55 -1.94 6.68 18.41
CA GLY A 55 -1.32 5.78 19.38
C GLY A 55 -0.23 4.86 18.80
N GLY A 56 0.36 5.23 17.67
CA GLY A 56 1.38 4.45 16.97
C GLY A 56 0.81 3.48 15.92
N PHE A 57 1.64 2.52 15.50
CA PHE A 57 1.24 1.49 14.53
C PHE A 57 0.17 0.55 15.10
N ALA A 58 -0.78 0.16 14.26
CA ALA A 58 -1.89 -0.71 14.66
C ALA A 58 -1.44 -2.17 14.80
N VAL A 59 -1.34 -2.67 16.04
CA VAL A 59 -0.85 -4.05 16.33
C VAL A 59 -1.94 -5.12 16.41
N GLU A 60 -3.20 -4.75 16.12
CA GLU A 60 -4.35 -5.65 16.32
C GLU A 60 -4.57 -6.65 15.18
N THR A 61 -3.88 -6.47 14.04
CA THR A 61 -4.02 -7.29 12.82
C THR A 61 -2.66 -7.56 12.21
N VAL A 62 -2.56 -8.64 11.42
CA VAL A 62 -1.38 -9.00 10.61
C VAL A 62 -1.17 -8.01 9.44
N THR A 63 -2.19 -7.20 9.12
CA THR A 63 -2.14 -6.13 8.11
C THR A 63 -2.03 -4.76 8.79
N GLU A 64 -0.99 -4.60 9.63
CA GLU A 64 -0.80 -3.43 10.48
C GLU A 64 -0.68 -2.14 9.67
N ASP A 65 -0.14 -2.25 8.46
CA ASP A 65 0.12 -1.17 7.52
C ASP A 65 -1.17 -0.50 7.03
N ALA A 66 -2.06 -1.27 6.42
CA ALA A 66 -3.34 -0.82 5.93
C ALA A 66 -4.23 -0.35 7.09
N HIS A 67 -4.19 -1.06 8.23
CA HIS A 67 -4.96 -0.66 9.40
C HIS A 67 -4.48 0.67 9.99
N THR A 68 -3.16 0.89 10.04
CA THR A 68 -2.57 2.17 10.46
C THR A 68 -3.04 3.31 9.56
N ALA A 69 -3.03 3.11 8.23
CA ALA A 69 -3.51 4.11 7.27
C ALA A 69 -5.00 4.47 7.49
N ILE A 70 -5.85 3.46 7.72
CA ILE A 70 -7.28 3.68 8.01
C ILE A 70 -7.47 4.47 9.31
N LYS A 71 -6.73 4.15 10.38
CA LYS A 71 -6.81 4.91 11.65
C LYS A 71 -6.44 6.38 11.46
N MET A 72 -5.41 6.66 10.65
CA MET A 72 -5.01 8.02 10.31
C MET A 72 -6.09 8.75 9.50
N GLN A 73 -6.61 8.12 8.43
CA GLN A 73 -7.67 8.70 7.60
C GLN A 73 -8.96 8.99 8.40
N ARG A 74 -9.33 8.11 9.34
CA ARG A 74 -10.47 8.33 10.27
C ARG A 74 -10.28 9.56 11.18
N ARG A 75 -9.04 9.99 11.42
CA ARG A 75 -8.70 11.23 12.16
C ARG A 75 -8.61 12.46 11.24
N GLY A 76 -8.88 12.32 9.95
CA GLY A 76 -8.84 13.41 8.97
C GLY A 76 -7.49 13.61 8.29
N TRP A 77 -6.50 12.76 8.55
CA TRP A 77 -5.23 12.80 7.84
C TRP A 77 -5.42 12.36 6.38
N LYS A 78 -4.69 13.02 5.49
CA LYS A 78 -4.71 12.74 4.06
C LYS A 78 -3.57 11.83 3.64
N SER A 79 -3.80 11.04 2.61
CA SER A 79 -2.84 10.13 1.98
C SER A 79 -2.61 10.56 0.54
N ALA A 80 -1.38 10.39 0.06
CA ALA A 80 -1.01 10.62 -1.33
C ALA A 80 -0.22 9.42 -1.87
N PHE A 81 -0.53 8.96 -3.07
CA PHE A 81 0.29 7.99 -3.82
C PHE A 81 1.18 8.71 -4.84
N LEU A 82 2.46 8.35 -4.89
CA LEU A 82 3.44 8.90 -5.83
C LEU A 82 3.94 7.77 -6.73
N SER A 83 3.79 7.94 -8.04
CA SER A 83 4.23 6.99 -9.08
C SER A 83 5.38 7.54 -9.91
#